data_AF-A0A5E4K0T5-F1
#
_entry.id   AF-A0A5E4K0T5-F1
#
_cell.length_a   1.000
_cell.length_b   1.000
_cell.length_c   1.000
_cell.angle_alpha   90.00
_cell.angle_beta   90.00
_cell.angle_gamma   90.00
#
_symmetry.space_group_name_H-M   'P 1'
#
loop_
_entity.id
_entity.type
_entity.pdbx_description
1 polymer ?
#
loop_
_entity_poly.entity_id
_entity_poly.type
_entity_poly.pdbx_seq_one_letter_code
_entity_poly.pdbx_strand_id
1 'polypeptide(L)'
;MKGLKGGEMRKIFLLFAVFLMAISLVLAVEDVSANSRENFGKEVSASSGNYTTHDGESVEIQRNGELKIHSGDIEVNSSLEITTEKNESDNSTKFATNLSNGRHAEIKIMPSTASATAIARLKLVNCIASEGCTIELKEVGSQNQTKAVYEVKAQKNSKVLGVFNAKMDVQTQVDAETGDVVQTKKPWWAFLAVESNQ
;
A
#
# COMPACT_ATOMS: atom_id res chain seq x y z
N MET A 1 52.72 27.27 24.23
CA MET A 1 51.49 27.75 23.59
C MET A 1 51.83 28.93 22.68
N LYS A 2 51.79 28.76 21.35
CA LYS A 2 52.07 29.86 20.41
C LYS A 2 50.80 30.68 20.24
N GLY A 3 50.83 31.94 20.69
CA GLY A 3 49.70 32.86 20.57
C GLY A 3 49.39 33.17 19.11
N LEU A 4 48.16 32.84 18.69
CA LEU A 4 47.65 33.21 17.37
C LEU A 4 47.60 34.73 17.25
N LYS A 5 48.29 35.25 16.22
CA LYS A 5 48.29 36.69 15.89
C LYS A 5 46.86 37.12 15.54
N GLY A 6 46.40 38.21 16.14
CA GLY A 6 45.01 38.70 16.06
C GLY A 6 44.45 38.96 14.66
N GLY A 7 45.28 38.98 13.61
CA GLY A 7 44.84 39.04 12.22
C GLY A 7 44.19 37.73 11.71
N GLU A 8 44.61 36.57 12.23
CA GLU A 8 44.03 35.28 11.82
C GLU A 8 42.67 35.00 12.47
N MET A 9 42.46 35.49 13.69
CA MET A 9 41.18 35.31 14.39
C MET A 9 40.01 35.97 13.63
N ARG A 10 40.26 37.11 12.96
CA ARG A 10 39.23 37.80 12.15
C ARG A 10 38.80 37.00 10.92
N LYS A 11 39.70 36.21 10.33
CA LYS A 11 39.39 35.37 9.16
C LYS A 11 38.55 34.15 9.55
N ILE A 12 38.87 33.54 10.69
CA ILE A 12 38.10 32.40 11.23
C ILE A 12 36.68 32.85 11.60
N PHE A 13 36.53 34.04 12.20
CA PHE A 13 35.22 34.56 12.57
C PHE A 13 34.33 34.87 11.34
N LEU A 14 34.91 35.37 10.25
CA LEU A 14 34.18 35.62 9.01
C LEU A 14 33.74 34.32 8.31
N LEU A 15 34.58 33.28 8.32
CA LEU A 15 34.22 31.97 7.75
C LEU A 15 33.07 31.31 8.53
N PHE A 16 33.08 31.39 9.87
CA PHE A 16 31.98 30.88 10.69
C PHE A 16 30.67 31.65 10.48
N ALA A 17 30.71 32.98 10.30
CA ALA A 17 29.53 33.79 10.06
C ALA A 17 28.86 33.47 8.70
N VAL A 18 29.66 33.23 7.65
CA VAL A 18 29.14 32.83 6.34
C VAL A 18 28.53 31.42 6.39
N PHE A 19 29.15 30.49 7.14
CA PHE A 19 28.62 29.15 7.30
C PHE A 19 27.31 29.12 8.09
N LEU A 20 27.18 29.96 9.13
CA LEU A 20 25.93 30.10 9.88
C LEU A 20 24.79 30.71 9.04
N MET A 21 25.07 31.68 8.16
CA MET A 21 24.04 32.21 7.26
C MET A 21 23.61 31.22 6.18
N ALA A 22 24.49 30.34 5.70
CA ALA A 22 24.12 29.29 4.75
C ALA A 22 23.18 28.24 5.39
N ILE A 23 23.38 27.91 6.67
CA ILE A 23 22.48 26.98 7.40
C ILE A 23 21.09 27.59 7.59
N SER A 24 20.98 28.90 7.85
CA SER A 24 19.69 29.58 7.96
C SER A 24 18.90 29.61 6.64
N LEU A 25 19.59 29.62 5.48
CA LEU A 25 18.92 29.62 4.17
C LEU A 25 18.30 28.25 3.83
N VAL A 26 18.90 27.15 4.30
CA VAL A 26 18.38 25.79 4.06
C VAL A 26 17.13 25.50 4.90
N LEU A 27 16.97 26.12 6.07
CA LEU A 27 15.79 25.93 6.91
C LEU A 27 14.59 26.80 6.52
N ALA A 28 14.73 27.72 5.55
CA ALA A 28 13.63 28.54 5.06
C ALA A 28 12.88 27.92 3.86
N VAL A 29 13.24 26.70 3.45
CA VAL A 29 12.63 25.96 2.32
C VAL A 29 11.70 24.84 2.80
N GLU A 30 11.09 24.99 3.97
CA GLU A 30 10.08 24.05 4.47
C GLU A 30 8.86 24.79 5.05
N ASP A 31 8.30 25.78 4.34
CA ASP A 31 7.01 26.39 4.74
C ASP A 31 6.18 26.86 3.52
N VAL A 32 6.16 26.07 2.46
CA VAL A 32 5.12 26.15 1.42
C VAL A 32 4.47 24.79 1.28
N SER A 33 3.82 24.32 2.35
CA SER A 33 2.67 23.42 2.19
C SER A 33 1.43 24.29 2.34
N ALA A 34 1.14 25.01 1.26
CA ALA A 34 -0.06 25.79 1.12
C ALA A 34 -1.30 24.90 1.34
N ASN A 35 -2.04 25.30 2.35
CA ASN A 35 -3.43 25.06 2.66
C ASN A 35 -4.34 25.01 1.40
N SER A 36 -4.31 23.91 0.65
CA SER A 36 -5.39 23.53 -0.27
C SER A 36 -6.49 22.91 0.56
N ARG A 37 -7.40 23.76 1.07
CA ARG A 37 -8.79 23.34 1.28
C ARG A 37 -9.38 23.13 -0.11
N GLU A 38 -9.09 21.98 -0.71
CA GLU A 38 -9.98 21.44 -1.73
C GLU A 38 -11.37 21.36 -1.12
N ASN A 39 -12.38 21.70 -1.90
CA ASN A 39 -13.77 21.42 -1.58
C ASN A 39 -13.89 19.90 -1.48
N PHE A 40 -13.60 19.36 -0.29
CA PHE A 40 -13.78 17.95 0.01
C PHE A 40 -15.23 17.63 -0.27
N GLY A 41 -15.45 16.77 -1.26
CA GLY A 41 -16.74 16.21 -1.54
C GLY A 41 -17.27 15.58 -0.25
N LYS A 42 -18.58 15.63 -0.06
CA LYS A 42 -19.21 15.00 1.10
C LYS A 42 -18.78 13.53 1.15
N GLU A 43 -17.99 13.16 2.14
CA GLU A 43 -17.60 11.77 2.37
C GLU A 43 -18.87 10.96 2.70
N VAL A 44 -19.12 9.91 1.93
CA VAL A 44 -20.26 9.02 2.14
C VAL A 44 -19.73 7.60 2.23
N SER A 45 -20.16 6.84 3.24
CA SER A 45 -19.89 5.40 3.30
C SER A 45 -20.30 4.74 1.99
N ALA A 46 -19.42 3.92 1.42
CA ALA A 46 -19.64 3.29 0.13
C ALA A 46 -20.98 2.54 0.14
N SER A 47 -21.84 2.80 -0.83
CA SER A 47 -23.08 2.06 -1.05
C SER A 47 -22.86 0.96 -2.07
N SER A 48 -23.74 -0.05 -2.13
CA SER A 48 -23.71 -1.00 -3.23
C SER A 48 -23.91 -0.27 -4.56
N GLY A 49 -23.07 -0.53 -5.55
CA GLY A 49 -23.12 0.18 -6.84
C GLY A 49 -21.85 0.04 -7.67
N ASN A 50 -21.90 0.60 -8.87
CA ASN A 50 -20.78 0.64 -9.80
C ASN A 50 -20.09 2.02 -9.72
N TYR A 51 -18.78 1.98 -9.59
CA TYR A 51 -17.91 3.15 -9.45
C TYR A 51 -16.83 3.10 -10.52
N THR A 52 -16.35 4.27 -10.93
CA THR A 52 -15.22 4.39 -11.85
C THR A 52 -14.07 5.08 -11.13
N THR A 53 -12.89 4.46 -11.19
CA THR A 53 -11.67 5.01 -10.58
C THR A 53 -11.05 6.08 -11.48
N HIS A 54 -10.05 6.80 -10.97
CA HIS A 54 -9.27 7.75 -11.76
C HIS A 54 -8.53 7.11 -12.94
N ASP A 55 -8.20 5.81 -12.84
CA ASP A 55 -7.58 5.02 -13.91
C ASP A 55 -8.59 4.50 -14.96
N GLY A 56 -9.89 4.83 -14.79
CA GLY A 56 -10.97 4.35 -15.67
C GLY A 56 -11.40 2.91 -15.38
N GLU A 57 -10.91 2.30 -14.31
CA GLU A 57 -11.28 0.96 -13.88
C GLU A 57 -12.69 0.97 -13.28
N SER A 58 -13.52 0.00 -13.65
CA SER A 58 -14.87 -0.16 -13.09
C SER A 58 -14.82 -1.07 -11.87
N VAL A 59 -15.30 -0.56 -10.74
CA VAL A 59 -15.34 -1.26 -9.46
C VAL A 59 -16.79 -1.39 -9.02
N GLU A 60 -17.23 -2.62 -8.78
CA GLU A 60 -18.56 -2.88 -8.23
C GLU A 60 -18.43 -3.20 -6.74
N ILE A 61 -19.19 -2.50 -5.91
CA ILE A 61 -19.28 -2.74 -4.48
C ILE A 61 -20.61 -3.42 -4.20
N GLN A 62 -20.58 -4.52 -3.45
CA GLN A 62 -21.77 -5.22 -2.96
C GLN A 62 -21.70 -5.36 -1.44
N ARG A 63 -22.76 -4.95 -0.74
CA ARG A 63 -22.90 -5.10 0.72
C ARG A 63 -24.03 -6.08 1.04
N ASN A 64 -23.69 -7.36 1.18
CA ASN A 64 -24.62 -8.44 1.56
C ASN A 64 -24.18 -9.06 2.90
N GLY A 65 -24.12 -8.24 3.96
CA GLY A 65 -23.57 -8.60 5.28
C GLY A 65 -22.07 -8.37 5.36
N GLU A 66 -21.31 -8.91 4.41
CA GLU A 66 -19.88 -8.59 4.20
C GLU A 66 -19.73 -7.64 3.00
N LEU A 67 -18.68 -6.81 3.03
CA LEU A 67 -18.36 -5.91 1.93
C LEU A 67 -17.54 -6.67 0.89
N LYS A 68 -18.08 -6.79 -0.32
CA LYS A 68 -17.39 -7.37 -1.48
C LYS A 68 -17.08 -6.30 -2.50
N ILE A 69 -15.87 -6.36 -3.03
CA ILE A 69 -15.37 -5.45 -4.06
C ILE A 69 -15.02 -6.30 -5.27
N HIS A 70 -15.68 -6.03 -6.38
CA HIS A 70 -15.40 -6.67 -7.66
C HIS A 70 -14.66 -5.69 -8.57
N SER A 71 -13.56 -6.16 -9.16
CA SER A 71 -12.93 -5.49 -10.28
C SER A 71 -12.55 -6.51 -11.34
N GLY A 72 -13.22 -6.46 -12.50
CA GLY A 72 -13.12 -7.50 -13.52
C GLY A 72 -13.51 -8.88 -12.95
N ASP A 73 -12.63 -9.87 -13.12
CA ASP A 73 -12.83 -11.24 -12.64
C ASP A 73 -12.40 -11.45 -11.17
N ILE A 74 -11.98 -10.38 -10.49
CA ILE A 74 -11.41 -10.47 -9.13
C ILE A 74 -12.44 -10.01 -8.11
N GLU A 75 -12.75 -10.91 -7.19
CA GLU A 75 -13.56 -10.64 -6.00
C GLU A 75 -12.65 -10.49 -4.78
N VAL A 76 -12.83 -9.40 -4.03
CA VAL A 76 -12.14 -9.12 -2.78
C VAL A 76 -13.13 -8.97 -1.66
N ASN A 77 -12.94 -9.73 -0.59
CA ASN A 77 -13.67 -9.52 0.64
C ASN A 77 -12.99 -8.40 1.44
N SER A 78 -13.77 -7.48 1.99
CA SER A 78 -13.26 -6.40 2.83
C SER A 78 -13.87 -6.47 4.21
N SER A 79 -13.02 -6.47 5.23
CA SER A 79 -13.42 -6.28 6.63
C SER A 79 -13.44 -4.79 7.03
N LEU A 80 -13.01 -3.91 6.12
CA LEU A 80 -12.89 -2.48 6.37
C LEU A 80 -14.14 -1.70 5.94
N GLU A 81 -14.44 -0.63 6.68
CA GLU A 81 -15.45 0.35 6.27
C GLU A 81 -14.86 1.27 5.20
N ILE A 82 -15.35 1.13 3.97
CA ILE A 82 -14.91 1.95 2.84
C ILE A 82 -15.81 3.16 2.71
N THR A 83 -15.20 4.33 2.57
CA THR A 83 -15.83 5.58 2.20
C THR A 83 -15.47 5.95 0.77
N THR A 84 -16.38 6.64 0.10
CA THR A 84 -16.20 7.10 -1.28
C THR A 84 -16.33 8.60 -1.34
N GLU A 85 -15.42 9.24 -2.06
CA GLU A 85 -15.47 10.66 -2.40
C GLU A 85 -15.49 10.81 -3.91
N LYS A 86 -16.54 11.43 -4.44
CA LYS A 86 -16.66 11.68 -5.87
C LYS A 86 -16.02 13.03 -6.20
N ASN A 87 -15.08 13.02 -7.14
CA ASN A 87 -14.52 14.26 -7.67
C ASN A 87 -15.37 14.73 -8.86
N GLU A 88 -15.95 15.93 -8.74
CA GLU A 88 -16.84 16.49 -9.77
C GLU A 88 -16.09 16.88 -11.05
N SER A 89 -14.77 17.13 -10.96
CA SER A 89 -13.98 17.64 -12.08
C SER A 89 -13.64 16.56 -13.11
N ASP A 90 -13.41 15.33 -12.66
CA ASP A 90 -12.97 14.19 -13.49
C ASP A 90 -13.98 13.02 -13.49
N ASN A 91 -15.09 13.15 -12.75
CA ASN A 91 -16.09 12.11 -12.55
C ASN A 91 -15.50 10.79 -11.98
N SER A 92 -14.34 10.87 -11.32
CA SER A 92 -13.69 9.74 -10.68
C SER A 92 -14.16 9.59 -9.22
N THR A 93 -14.05 8.38 -8.70
CA THR A 93 -14.30 8.07 -7.30
C THR A 93 -12.99 7.72 -6.61
N LYS A 94 -12.69 8.43 -5.52
CA LYS A 94 -11.65 8.06 -4.56
C LYS A 94 -12.25 7.15 -3.51
N PHE A 95 -11.50 6.12 -3.14
CA PHE A 95 -11.86 5.19 -2.07
C PHE A 95 -10.95 5.43 -0.89
N ALA A 96 -11.51 5.45 0.31
CA ALA A 96 -10.75 5.58 1.54
C ALA A 96 -11.31 4.64 2.62
N THR A 97 -10.55 4.44 3.67
CA THR A 97 -10.99 3.66 4.84
C THR A 97 -10.45 4.26 6.12
N ASN A 98 -11.24 4.10 7.18
CA ASN A 98 -10.85 4.48 8.53
C ASN A 98 -10.15 3.30 9.19
N LEU A 99 -8.90 3.51 9.61
CA LEU A 99 -8.14 2.50 10.34
C LEU A 99 -8.41 2.58 11.84
N SER A 100 -8.14 1.51 12.58
CA SER A 100 -8.37 1.42 14.03
C SER A 100 -7.56 2.44 14.84
N ASN A 101 -6.46 2.95 14.27
CA ASN A 101 -5.64 4.01 14.89
C ASN A 101 -6.16 5.43 14.59
N GLY A 102 -7.31 5.57 13.92
CA GLY A 102 -7.89 6.85 13.55
C GLY A 102 -7.27 7.51 12.32
N ARG A 103 -6.30 6.87 11.64
CA ARG A 103 -5.82 7.37 10.35
C ARG A 103 -6.82 7.06 9.24
N HIS A 104 -6.94 8.00 8.32
CA HIS A 104 -7.52 7.78 7.01
C HIS A 104 -6.47 7.20 6.08
N ALA A 105 -6.77 6.06 5.45
CA ALA A 105 -5.93 5.46 4.42
C ALA A 105 -6.67 5.49 3.09
N GLU A 106 -6.01 6.00 2.06
CA GLU A 106 -6.58 6.06 0.71
C GLU A 106 -6.33 4.73 -0.01
N ILE A 107 -7.36 4.15 -0.62
CA ILE A 107 -7.22 2.92 -1.41
C ILE A 107 -6.94 3.34 -2.85
N LYS A 108 -5.65 3.53 -3.15
CA LYS A 108 -5.17 3.96 -4.48
C LYS A 108 -5.04 2.77 -5.43
N ILE A 109 -4.59 1.64 -4.90
CA ILE A 109 -4.35 0.44 -5.67
C ILE A 109 -5.62 -0.40 -5.69
N MET A 110 -6.15 -0.65 -6.87
CA MET A 110 -7.34 -1.48 -7.04
C MET A 110 -7.04 -2.97 -6.91
N PRO A 111 -8.07 -3.79 -6.60
CA PRO A 111 -7.95 -5.25 -6.53
C PRO A 111 -7.20 -5.90 -7.70
N SER A 112 -7.43 -5.43 -8.93
CA SER A 112 -6.80 -5.96 -10.13
C SER A 112 -5.27 -5.85 -10.06
N THR A 113 -4.77 -4.64 -9.80
CA THR A 113 -3.34 -4.33 -9.70
C THR A 113 -2.71 -5.00 -8.48
N ALA A 114 -3.37 -4.96 -7.33
CA ALA A 114 -2.87 -5.63 -6.12
C ALA A 114 -2.74 -7.15 -6.32
N SER A 115 -3.74 -7.78 -6.96
CA SER A 115 -3.71 -9.22 -7.24
C SER A 115 -2.60 -9.57 -8.23
N ALA A 116 -2.38 -8.77 -9.27
CA ALA A 116 -1.31 -8.99 -10.23
C ALA A 116 0.07 -8.92 -9.56
N THR A 117 0.30 -7.90 -8.73
CA THR A 117 1.52 -7.77 -7.92
C THR A 117 1.72 -8.97 -7.00
N ALA A 118 0.65 -9.43 -6.35
CA ALA A 118 0.67 -10.58 -5.46
C ALA A 118 1.00 -11.89 -6.20
N ILE A 119 0.33 -12.15 -7.33
CA ILE A 119 0.54 -13.32 -8.20
C ILE A 119 2.00 -13.36 -8.67
N ALA A 120 2.53 -12.23 -9.15
CA ALA A 120 3.92 -12.11 -9.57
C ALA A 120 4.90 -12.41 -8.42
N ARG A 121 4.63 -11.86 -7.23
CA ARG A 121 5.47 -12.07 -6.04
C ARG A 121 5.44 -13.52 -5.55
N LEU A 122 4.27 -14.15 -5.61
CA LEU A 122 4.06 -15.52 -5.18
C LEU A 122 4.50 -16.56 -6.23
N LYS A 123 4.76 -16.14 -7.46
CA LYS A 123 5.01 -17.01 -8.62
C LYS A 123 3.84 -17.96 -8.86
N LEU A 124 2.64 -17.40 -8.86
CA LEU A 124 1.42 -18.09 -9.24
C LEU A 124 1.14 -17.85 -10.73
N VAL A 125 0.47 -18.78 -11.38
CA VAL A 125 0.00 -18.60 -12.77
C VAL A 125 -1.27 -17.75 -12.78
N ASN A 126 -2.19 -18.07 -11.87
CA ASN A 126 -3.45 -17.39 -11.66
C ASN A 126 -3.84 -17.48 -10.18
N CYS A 127 -4.88 -16.74 -9.80
CA CYS A 127 -5.49 -16.80 -8.47
C CYS A 127 -6.95 -17.22 -8.64
N ILE A 128 -7.23 -18.52 -8.50
CA ILE A 128 -8.58 -19.07 -8.66
C ILE A 128 -9.16 -19.41 -7.28
N ALA A 129 -10.36 -18.90 -6.99
CA ALA A 129 -11.04 -19.13 -5.72
C ALA A 129 -11.28 -20.63 -5.43
N SER A 130 -11.64 -21.42 -6.45
CA SER A 130 -11.84 -22.87 -6.32
C SER A 130 -10.55 -23.65 -6.01
N GLU A 131 -9.38 -23.06 -6.26
CA GLU A 131 -8.07 -23.65 -5.96
C GLU A 131 -7.51 -23.17 -4.61
N GLY A 132 -8.34 -22.49 -3.80
CA GLY A 132 -7.95 -21.99 -2.50
C GLY A 132 -7.17 -20.66 -2.56
N CYS A 133 -7.29 -19.90 -3.65
CA CYS A 133 -6.83 -18.53 -3.67
C CYS A 133 -7.88 -17.58 -3.07
N THR A 134 -7.50 -16.79 -2.06
CA THR A 134 -8.38 -15.80 -1.44
C THR A 134 -7.71 -14.45 -1.40
N ILE A 135 -8.49 -13.39 -1.65
CA ILE A 135 -8.04 -12.01 -1.60
C ILE A 135 -8.91 -11.25 -0.60
N GLU A 136 -8.27 -10.62 0.37
CA GLU A 136 -8.94 -9.88 1.43
C GLU A 136 -8.31 -8.50 1.60
N LEU A 137 -9.12 -7.44 1.59
CA LEU A 137 -8.70 -6.11 2.02
C LEU A 137 -8.91 -5.99 3.52
N LYS A 138 -7.83 -5.76 4.25
CA LYS A 138 -7.87 -5.67 5.71
C LYS A 138 -6.80 -4.76 6.26
N GLU A 139 -6.93 -4.47 7.55
CA GLU A 139 -5.94 -3.72 8.30
C GLU A 139 -4.85 -4.65 8.85
N VAL A 140 -3.59 -4.22 8.78
CA VAL A 140 -2.45 -4.88 9.42
C VAL A 140 -1.54 -3.87 10.10
N GLY A 141 -0.76 -4.33 11.08
CA GLY A 141 0.20 -3.52 11.83
C GLY A 141 -0.23 -3.31 13.28
N SER A 142 0.47 -2.42 13.97
CA SER A 142 0.17 -2.07 15.37
C SER A 142 0.43 -0.58 15.60
N GLN A 143 -0.47 0.05 16.37
CA GLN A 143 -0.37 1.45 16.79
C GLN A 143 -0.15 2.43 15.61
N ASN A 144 1.04 3.05 15.54
CA ASN A 144 1.35 4.08 14.55
C ASN A 144 1.75 3.52 13.17
N GLN A 145 1.94 2.20 13.05
CA GLN A 145 2.36 1.54 11.80
C GLN A 145 1.23 0.74 11.13
N THR A 146 -0.02 1.03 11.49
CA THR A 146 -1.20 0.41 10.89
C THR A 146 -1.39 0.86 9.44
N LYS A 147 -1.75 -0.09 8.58
CA LYS A 147 -1.96 0.10 7.13
C LYS A 147 -3.13 -0.73 6.63
N ALA A 148 -3.81 -0.26 5.59
CA ALA A 148 -4.71 -1.07 4.78
C ALA A 148 -3.89 -1.87 3.76
N VAL A 149 -4.10 -3.19 3.70
CA VAL A 149 -3.40 -4.08 2.77
C VAL A 149 -4.35 -5.06 2.11
N TYR A 150 -4.05 -5.39 0.86
CA TYR A 150 -4.58 -6.57 0.19
C TYR A 150 -3.76 -7.79 0.60
N GLU A 151 -4.37 -8.70 1.33
CA GLU A 151 -3.81 -10.00 1.65
C GLU A 151 -4.28 -11.04 0.64
N VAL A 152 -3.34 -11.60 -0.11
CA VAL A 152 -3.58 -12.73 -1.01
C VAL A 152 -3.03 -13.98 -0.36
N LYS A 153 -3.87 -14.99 -0.17
CA LYS A 153 -3.50 -16.35 0.26
C LYS A 153 -3.76 -17.30 -0.89
N ALA A 154 -2.86 -18.25 -1.10
CA ALA A 154 -3.06 -19.30 -2.09
C ALA A 154 -2.44 -20.61 -1.60
N GLN A 155 -3.03 -21.73 -2.02
CA GLN A 155 -2.45 -23.05 -1.83
C GLN A 155 -1.82 -23.52 -3.13
N LYS A 156 -0.54 -23.90 -3.09
CA LYS A 156 0.21 -24.39 -4.25
C LYS A 156 0.63 -25.84 -4.04
N ASN A 157 0.42 -26.67 -5.06
CA ASN A 157 0.99 -28.00 -5.11
C ASN A 157 2.47 -27.92 -5.47
N SER A 158 3.30 -28.72 -4.82
CA SER A 158 4.75 -28.69 -4.99
C SER A 158 5.37 -30.06 -4.73
N LYS A 159 6.55 -30.29 -5.29
CA LYS A 159 7.34 -31.50 -5.03
C LYS A 159 8.57 -31.15 -4.21
N VAL A 160 8.58 -31.55 -2.95
CA VAL A 160 9.75 -31.39 -2.07
C VAL A 160 10.83 -32.36 -2.53
N LEU A 161 12.00 -31.82 -2.88
CA LEU A 161 13.13 -32.57 -3.46
C LEU A 161 12.77 -33.37 -4.72
N GLY A 162 11.68 -32.99 -5.42
CA GLY A 162 11.21 -33.67 -6.63
C GLY A 162 10.48 -35.01 -6.41
N VAL A 163 10.41 -35.53 -5.18
CA VAL A 163 9.86 -36.87 -4.89
C VAL A 163 8.56 -36.81 -4.10
N PHE A 164 8.44 -35.89 -3.14
CA PHE A 164 7.31 -35.84 -2.22
C PHE A 164 6.31 -34.75 -2.61
N ASN A 165 5.10 -35.14 -2.99
CA ASN A 165 4.01 -34.17 -3.20
C ASN A 165 3.63 -33.52 -1.87
N ALA A 166 3.64 -32.20 -1.83
CA ALA A 166 3.25 -31.40 -0.67
C ALA A 166 2.42 -30.21 -1.14
N LYS A 167 1.53 -29.75 -0.26
CA LYS A 167 0.80 -28.50 -0.43
C LYS A 167 1.50 -27.43 0.40
N MET A 168 1.82 -26.30 -0.22
CA MET A 168 2.27 -25.11 0.50
C MET A 168 1.19 -24.05 0.51
N ASP A 169 0.93 -23.51 1.69
CA ASP A 169 0.18 -22.27 1.83
C ASP A 169 1.14 -21.10 1.71
N VAL A 170 0.87 -20.22 0.75
CA VAL A 170 1.66 -19.02 0.52
C VAL A 170 0.77 -17.80 0.69
N GLN A 171 1.36 -16.73 1.21
CA GLN A 171 0.63 -15.51 1.48
C GLN A 171 1.50 -14.30 1.12
N THR A 172 0.88 -13.26 0.58
CA THR A 172 1.52 -11.96 0.40
C THR A 172 0.57 -10.83 0.76
N GLN A 173 1.12 -9.73 1.25
CA GLN A 173 0.39 -8.52 1.60
C GLN A 173 0.91 -7.39 0.72
N VAL A 174 -0.01 -6.68 0.06
CA VAL A 174 0.27 -5.54 -0.83
C VAL A 174 -0.37 -4.30 -0.22
N ASP A 175 0.40 -3.23 -0.08
CA ASP A 175 -0.06 -1.95 0.46
C ASP A 175 -1.13 -1.33 -0.47
N ALA A 176 -2.29 -0.97 0.08
CA ALA A 176 -3.39 -0.41 -0.70
C ALA A 176 -3.14 1.04 -1.14
N GLU A 177 -2.22 1.76 -0.47
CA GLU A 177 -1.83 3.13 -0.82
C GLU A 177 -0.71 3.14 -1.87
N THR A 178 0.28 2.26 -1.75
CA THR A 178 1.50 2.33 -2.58
C THR A 178 1.64 1.22 -3.61
N GLY A 179 1.01 0.07 -3.38
CA GLY A 179 1.17 -1.12 -4.23
C GLY A 179 2.41 -1.93 -3.91
N ASP A 180 3.16 -1.55 -2.87
CA ASP A 180 4.36 -2.26 -2.46
C ASP A 180 4.04 -3.55 -1.71
N VAL A 181 4.89 -4.55 -1.86
CA VAL A 181 4.80 -5.79 -1.07
C VAL A 181 5.30 -5.54 0.36
N VAL A 182 4.39 -5.55 1.32
CA VAL A 182 4.70 -5.36 2.75
C VAL A 182 5.27 -6.62 3.37
N GLN A 183 4.68 -7.78 3.07
CA GLN A 183 5.07 -9.06 3.65
C GLN A 183 4.80 -10.20 2.70
N THR A 184 5.68 -11.20 2.67
CA THR A 184 5.46 -12.47 1.99
C THR A 184 5.76 -13.60 2.96
N LYS A 185 4.80 -14.50 3.19
CA LYS A 185 4.97 -15.71 4.00
C LYS A 185 4.98 -16.93 3.08
N LYS A 186 6.03 -17.73 3.20
CA LYS A 186 6.20 -19.04 2.55
C LYS A 186 6.80 -20.00 3.58
N PRO A 187 6.51 -21.31 3.50
CA PRO A 187 7.16 -22.26 4.38
C PRO A 187 8.67 -22.31 4.10
N TRP A 188 9.47 -22.58 5.14
CA TRP A 188 10.94 -22.60 5.03
C TRP A 188 11.45 -23.60 3.98
N TRP A 189 10.74 -24.71 3.79
CA TRP A 189 11.08 -25.74 2.81
C TRP A 189 10.70 -25.37 1.37
N ALA A 190 10.04 -24.22 1.13
CA ALA A 190 9.70 -23.77 -0.22
C ALA A 190 10.95 -23.58 -1.10
N PHE A 191 12.12 -23.36 -0.50
CA PHE A 191 13.40 -23.31 -1.22
C PHE A 191 13.82 -24.68 -1.79
N LEU A 192 13.41 -25.78 -1.16
CA LEU A 192 13.70 -27.16 -1.58
C LEU A 192 12.63 -27.74 -2.50
N ALA A 193 11.56 -26.99 -2.74
CA ALA A 193 10.43 -27.42 -3.54
C ALA A 193 10.64 -27.08 -5.01
N VAL A 194 10.38 -28.05 -5.88
CA VAL A 194 10.23 -27.81 -7.32
C VAL A 194 8.75 -27.59 -7.58
N GLU A 195 8.45 -26.53 -8.33
CA GLU A 195 7.09 -26.21 -8.72
C GLU A 195 6.56 -27.32 -9.64
N SER A 196 5.45 -27.94 -9.26
CA SER A 196 4.72 -28.81 -10.18
C SER A 196 3.87 -27.91 -11.05
N ASN A 197 4.17 -27.85 -12.36
CA ASN A 197 3.30 -27.19 -13.33
C ASN A 197 1.91 -27.83 -13.23
N GLN A 198 0.94 -27.05 -12.79
CA GLN A 198 -0.48 -27.33 -12.95
C GLN A 198 -1.04 -26.26 -13.89
#